data_AF-A0A397VBS3-F1
#
_entry.id   AF-A0A397VBS3-F1
#
_cell.length_a   1.000
_cell.length_b   1.000
_cell.length_c   1.000
_cell.angle_alpha   90.00
_cell.angle_beta   90.00
_cell.angle_gamma   90.00
#
_symmetry.space_group_name_H-M   'P 1'
#
loop_
_entity.id
_entity.type
_entity.pdbx_description
1 polymer ?
#
loop_
_entity_poly.entity_id
_entity_poly.type
_entity_poly.pdbx_seq_one_letter_code
_entity_poly.pdbx_strand_id
1 'polypeptide(L)'
;MWMFTSRQLPFRDHRYDEALALKTYNGARPQIINETTSCFIYLMQRCWNHDPEQRPTSSEIHEIIISLFLDSDIINLVIDEMTNNLIIIDKY
;
A
#
# COMPACT_ATOMS: atom_id res chain seq x y z
N MET A 1 -2.86 -7.30 -3.38
CA MET A 1 -2.00 -6.28 -4.03
C MET A 1 -0.53 -6.64 -3.89
N TRP A 2 0.07 -6.62 -2.69
CA TRP A 2 1.50 -6.89 -2.52
C TRP A 2 1.98 -8.21 -3.13
N MET A 3 1.30 -9.33 -2.85
CA MET A 3 1.65 -10.64 -3.46
C MET A 3 1.61 -10.62 -4.99
N PHE A 4 0.69 -9.85 -5.57
CA PHE A 4 0.51 -9.76 -7.01
C PHE A 4 1.66 -8.98 -7.66
N THR A 5 2.02 -7.82 -7.09
CA THR A 5 3.09 -6.97 -7.62
C THR A 5 4.48 -7.54 -7.34
N SER A 6 4.67 -8.18 -6.18
CA SER A 6 5.95 -8.78 -5.79
C SER A 6 6.19 -10.16 -6.39
N ARG A 7 5.13 -10.91 -6.69
CA ARG A 7 5.17 -12.35 -7.01
C ARG A 7 5.85 -13.17 -5.90
N GLN A 8 5.79 -12.70 -4.66
CA GLN A 8 6.38 -13.33 -3.47
C GLN A 8 5.35 -13.53 -2.37
N LEU A 9 5.69 -14.40 -1.41
CA LEU A 9 4.91 -14.52 -0.18
C LEU A 9 5.31 -13.40 0.79
N PRO A 10 4.33 -12.72 1.44
CA PRO A 10 4.63 -11.72 2.46
C PRO A 10 5.45 -12.37 3.57
N PHE A 11 6.54 -11.73 3.99
CA PHE A 11 7.42 -12.27 5.02
C PHE A 11 7.91 -13.70 4.73
N ARG A 12 8.23 -14.01 3.46
CA ARG A 12 8.71 -15.34 3.02
C ARG A 12 9.81 -15.94 3.90
N ASP A 13 10.70 -15.10 4.43
CA ASP A 13 11.84 -15.53 5.25
C ASP A 13 11.51 -15.68 6.74
N HIS A 14 10.23 -15.55 7.12
CA HIS A 14 9.76 -15.67 8.50
C HIS A 14 8.91 -16.93 8.68
N ARG A 15 8.93 -17.47 9.91
CA ARG A 15 7.96 -18.48 10.32
C ARG A 15 6.59 -17.82 10.54
N TYR A 16 5.53 -18.53 10.16
CA TYR A 16 4.15 -18.08 10.35
C TYR A 16 3.66 -18.50 11.74
N ASP A 17 4.14 -17.80 12.77
CA ASP A 17 3.86 -18.05 14.18
C ASP A 17 3.42 -16.77 14.92
N GLU A 18 3.20 -16.88 16.22
CA GLU A 18 2.78 -15.77 17.09
C GLU A 18 3.75 -14.59 17.06
N ALA A 19 5.05 -14.86 16.86
CA ALA A 19 6.06 -13.81 16.78
C ALA A 19 5.85 -12.96 15.52
N LEU A 20 5.50 -13.58 14.38
CA LEU A 20 5.16 -12.82 13.17
C LEU A 20 3.85 -12.04 13.36
N ALA A 21 2.84 -12.63 13.99
CA ALA A 21 1.58 -11.94 14.28
C ALA A 21 1.81 -10.68 15.14
N LEU A 22 2.64 -10.77 16.17
CA LEU A 22 2.98 -9.64 17.04
C LEU A 22 3.76 -8.56 16.28
N LYS A 23 4.70 -8.94 15.40
CA LYS A 23 5.39 -7.98 14.52
C LYS A 23 4.41 -7.23 13.63
N THR A 24 3.46 -7.91 12.99
CA THR A 24 2.45 -7.27 12.13
C THR A 24 1.51 -6.36 12.92
N TYR A 25 1.10 -6.78 14.12
CA TYR A 25 0.33 -5.96 15.04
C TYR A 25 1.06 -4.65 15.40
N ASN A 26 2.37 -4.75 15.68
CA ASN A 26 3.25 -3.61 15.95
C ASN A 26 3.65 -2.81 14.70
N GLY A 27 2.96 -3.00 13.57
CA GLY A 27 3.15 -2.18 12.37
C GLY A 27 4.13 -2.72 11.35
N ALA A 28 4.74 -3.90 11.55
CA ALA A 28 5.57 -4.50 10.50
C ALA A 28 4.73 -4.76 9.23
N ARG A 29 5.27 -4.36 8.08
CA ARG A 29 4.68 -4.59 6.76
C ARG A 29 5.71 -5.24 5.82
N PRO A 30 5.26 -5.97 4.78
CA PRO A 30 6.16 -6.51 3.77
C PRO A 30 6.96 -5.39 3.10
N GLN A 31 8.22 -5.66 2.77
CA GLN A 31 9.08 -4.70 2.09
C GLN A 31 8.47 -4.30 0.74
N ILE A 32 8.43 -3.00 0.44
CA ILE A 32 8.05 -2.52 -0.88
C ILE A 32 9.17 -2.87 -1.86
N ILE A 33 8.84 -3.57 -2.95
CA ILE A 33 9.78 -3.94 -4.00
C ILE A 33 9.84 -2.81 -5.02
N ASN A 34 11.06 -2.40 -5.41
CA ASN A 34 11.30 -1.24 -6.29
C ASN A 34 10.54 -1.27 -7.63
N GLU A 35 10.21 -2.46 -8.13
CA GLU A 35 9.45 -2.64 -9.38
C GLU A 35 7.93 -2.42 -9.22
N THR A 36 7.45 -2.25 -7.99
CA THR A 36 6.04 -1.95 -7.75
C THR A 36 5.76 -0.51 -8.17
N THR A 37 4.77 -0.32 -9.06
CA THR A 37 4.35 1.03 -9.45
C THR A 37 3.85 1.83 -8.24
N SER A 38 4.13 3.14 -8.27
CA SER A 38 3.79 4.10 -7.22
C SER A 38 2.32 4.01 -6.78
N CYS A 39 1.39 3.90 -7.73
CA CYS A 39 -0.04 3.77 -7.45
C CYS A 39 -0.38 2.58 -6.53
N PHE A 40 0.23 1.41 -6.74
CA PHE A 40 0.03 0.26 -5.86
C PHE A 40 0.72 0.44 -4.52
N ILE A 41 1.87 1.12 -4.46
CA ILE A 41 2.54 1.43 -3.20
C ILE A 41 1.63 2.29 -2.32
N TYR A 42 1.08 3.36 -2.88
CA TYR A 42 0.15 4.23 -2.19
C TYR A 42 -1.09 3.50 -1.68
N LEU A 43 -1.72 2.70 -2.54
CA LEU A 43 -2.91 1.94 -2.16
C LEU A 43 -2.59 0.90 -1.07
N MET A 44 -1.44 0.22 -1.15
CA MET A 44 -0.98 -0.68 -0.10
C MET A 44 -0.78 0.06 1.23
N GLN A 45 -0.12 1.22 1.23
CA GLN A 45 0.08 2.02 2.44
C GLN A 45 -1.25 2.45 3.08
N ARG A 46 -2.21 2.92 2.28
CA ARG A 46 -3.57 3.25 2.76
C ARG A 46 -4.28 2.04 3.36
N CYS A 47 -4.25 0.89 2.69
CA CYS A 47 -4.82 -0.36 3.22
C CYS A 47 -4.13 -0.85 4.49
N TRP A 48 -2.88 -0.47 4.71
CA TRP A 48 -2.06 -0.88 5.84
C TRP A 48 -2.08 0.08 7.03
N ASN A 49 -2.86 1.16 6.95
CA ASN A 49 -2.97 2.13 8.02
C ASN A 49 -3.28 1.46 9.36
N HIS A 50 -2.58 1.89 10.41
CA HIS A 50 -2.76 1.34 11.74
C HIS A 50 -4.19 1.61 12.24
N ASP A 51 -4.67 2.83 12.02
CA ASP A 51 -6.05 3.22 12.29
C ASP A 51 -7.01 2.56 11.28
N PRO A 52 -7.92 1.67 11.73
CA PRO A 52 -8.89 1.04 10.85
C PRO A 52 -9.82 2.02 10.12
N GLU A 53 -10.13 3.17 10.72
CA GLU A 53 -11.03 4.17 10.13
C GLU A 53 -10.39 4.91 8.95
N GLN A 54 -9.06 4.95 8.89
CA GLN A 54 -8.30 5.57 7.80
C GLN A 54 -8.06 4.60 6.62
N ARG A 55 -8.47 3.34 6.75
CA ARG A 55 -8.34 2.36 5.66
C ARG A 55 -9.44 2.60 4.62
N PRO A 56 -9.12 2.49 3.33
CA PRO A 56 -10.11 2.61 2.28
C PRO A 56 -11.07 1.43 2.34
N THR A 57 -12.34 1.71 2.04
CA THR A 57 -13.36 0.71 1.81
C THR A 57 -13.06 -0.11 0.55
N SER A 58 -13.69 -1.28 0.41
CA SER A 58 -13.56 -2.08 -0.81
C SER A 58 -14.06 -1.34 -2.06
N SER A 59 -15.04 -0.44 -1.91
CA SER A 59 -15.56 0.39 -3.00
C SER A 59 -14.55 1.43 -3.44
N GLU A 60 -13.93 2.16 -2.52
CA GLU A 60 -12.86 3.12 -2.84
C GLU A 60 -11.65 2.42 -3.50
N ILE A 61 -11.25 1.24 -3.00
CA ILE A 61 -10.19 0.44 -3.62
C ILE A 61 -10.56 0.07 -5.07
N HIS A 62 -11.80 -0.33 -5.31
CA HIS A 62 -12.27 -0.69 -6.65
C HIS A 62 -12.26 0.49 -7.61
N GLU A 63 -12.74 1.64 -7.16
CA GLU A 63 -12.75 2.89 -7.94
C GLU A 63 -11.33 3.34 -8.30
N ILE A 64 -10.41 3.34 -7.32
CA ILE A 64 -8.99 3.68 -7.54
C ILE A 64 -8.36 2.71 -8.54
N ILE A 65 -8.60 1.40 -8.39
CA ILE A 65 -8.02 0.40 -9.30
C ILE A 65 -8.57 0.61 -10.73
N ILE A 66 -9.88 0.78 -10.88
CA ILE A 66 -10.49 1.04 -12.19
C ILE A 66 -9.91 2.31 -12.81
N SER A 67 -9.79 3.38 -12.04
CA SER A 67 -9.31 4.66 -12.57
C SER A 67 -7.86 4.58 -13.04
N LEU A 68 -7.01 3.81 -12.37
CA LEU A 68 -5.64 3.55 -12.80
C LEU A 68 -5.55 2.81 -14.15
N PHE A 69 -6.57 2.04 -14.54
CA PHE A 69 -6.60 1.28 -15.78
C PHE A 69 -7.33 1.97 -16.92
N LEU A 70 -8.19 2.95 -16.64
CA LEU A 70 -9.06 3.56 -17.63
C LEU A 70 -8.66 5.00 -18.02
N ASP A 71 -7.91 5.74 -17.19
CA ASP A 71 -7.74 7.17 -17.41
C ASP A 71 -6.33 7.68 -17.03
N SER A 72 -5.59 8.22 -18.01
CA SER A 72 -4.27 8.82 -17.80
C SER A 72 -4.31 10.10 -16.99
N ASP A 73 -5.43 10.82 -16.98
CA ASP A 73 -5.55 12.09 -16.26
C ASP A 73 -5.78 11.86 -14.76
N ILE A 74 -6.45 10.77 -14.39
CA ILE A 74 -6.59 10.36 -12.99
C ILE A 74 -5.25 9.85 -12.41
N ILE A 75 -4.41 9.23 -13.24
CA ILE A 75 -3.05 8.83 -12.81
C ILE A 75 -2.27 10.05 -12.29
N ASN A 76 -2.38 11.21 -12.94
CA ASN A 76 -1.70 12.43 -12.51
C ASN A 76 -2.22 12.95 -11.17
N LEU A 77 -3.54 12.92 -10.94
CA LEU A 77 -4.14 13.31 -9.66
C LEU A 77 -3.70 12.39 -8.50
N VAL A 78 -3.63 11.08 -8.74
CA VAL A 78 -3.12 10.12 -7.75
C VAL A 78 -1.63 10.36 -7.48
N ILE A 79 -0.84 10.63 -8.52
CA ILE A 79 0.59 10.98 -8.37
C ILE A 79 0.76 12.28 -7.56
N ASP A 80 -0.08 13.28 -7.78
CA ASP A 80 -0.06 14.54 -7.01
C ASP A 80 -0.44 14.30 -5.55
N GLU A 81 -1.45 13.47 -5.27
CA GLU A 81 -1.81 13.08 -3.90
C GLU A 81 -0.66 12.31 -3.23
N MET A 82 0.00 11.40 -3.96
CA MET A 82 1.16 10.66 -3.47
C MET A 82 2.35 11.56 -3.13
N THR A 83 2.69 12.50 -4.01
CA THR A 83 3.81 13.44 -3.80
C THR A 83 3.54 14.37 -2.63
N ASN A 84 2.31 14.87 -2.48
CA ASN A 84 1.89 15.68 -1.34
C ASN A 84 1.97 14.90 -0.02
N ASN A 85 1.63 13.60 -0.01
CA ASN A 85 1.76 12.77 1.17
C ASN A 85 3.22 12.48 1.54
N LEU A 86 4.12 12.25 0.58
CA LEU A 86 5.56 12.06 0.82
C LEU A 86 6.21 13.27 1.52
N ILE A 87 5.83 14.50 1.13
CA ILE A 87 6.30 15.74 1.76
C ILE A 87 5.92 15.83 3.25
N ILE A 88 4.83 15.16 3.67
CA ILE A 88 4.41 15.11 5.07
C ILE A 88 5.20 14.07 5.88
N ILE A 89 5.65 12.97 5.25
CA ILE A 89 6.43 11.91 5.93
C ILE A 89 7.90 12.31 6.11
N ASP A 90 8.47 13.11 5.20
CA ASP A 90 9.86 13.64 5.32
C ASP A 90 10.00 14.79 6.35
N LYS A 91 8.93 15.11 7.10
CA LYS A 91 8.90 16.18 8.11
C LYS A 91 8.91 15.70 9.56
N TYR A 92 9.08 14.39 9.82
CA TYR A 92 9.17 13.80 11.16
C TYR A 92 10.33 12.83 11.30
#